data_AF-A0A920HZ39-F1
#
_entry.id   AF-A0A920HZ39-F1
#
_cell.length_a   1.000
_cell.length_b   1.000
_cell.length_c   1.000
_cell.angle_alpha   90.00
_cell.angle_beta   90.00
_cell.angle_gamma   90.00
#
_symmetry.space_group_name_H-M   'P 1'
#
loop_
_entity.id
_entity.type
_entity.pdbx_description
1 polymer ?
#
loop_
_entity_poly.entity_id
_entity_poly.type
_entity_poly.pdbx_seq_one_letter_code
_entity_poly.pdbx_strand_id
1 'polypeptide(L)'
;MAAAIWSCSARTMLDYPVRSFLQFMENHKLLNFIDRPQWRTVKGGSREYVNRLIDTLGGMDGGRVHLNTNITGIRRDQGGVILSIEGRAMSGSTRSSWPHMPTSRWR
;
A
#
# COMPACT_ATOMS: atom_id res chain seq x y z
N MET A 1 -0.98 15.30 19.34
CA MET A 1 -1.60 14.14 18.67
C MET A 1 -0.93 13.82 17.33
N ALA A 2 -0.95 14.74 16.37
CA ALA A 2 -0.39 14.51 15.03
C ALA A 2 1.06 13.99 15.02
N ALA A 3 1.97 14.63 15.76
CA ALA A 3 3.37 14.21 15.89
C ALA A 3 3.55 12.71 16.25
N ALA A 4 2.64 12.14 17.06
CA ALA A 4 2.69 10.73 17.46
C ALA A 4 2.21 9.77 16.36
N ILE A 5 1.33 10.22 15.46
CA ILE A 5 0.80 9.40 14.35
C ILE A 5 1.83 9.28 13.23
N TRP A 6 2.51 10.38 12.91
CA TRP A 6 3.51 10.44 11.84
C TRP A 6 4.95 10.22 12.32
N SER A 7 5.14 9.85 13.59
CA SER A 7 6.46 9.64 14.20
C SER A 7 7.45 10.77 13.90
N CYS A 8 6.98 12.02 14.02
CA CYS A 8 7.76 13.22 13.68
C CYS A 8 7.68 14.27 14.79
N SER A 9 8.55 15.29 14.75
CA SER A 9 8.48 16.40 15.71
C SER A 9 7.23 17.26 15.46
N ALA A 10 6.73 17.93 16.51
CA ALA A 10 5.60 18.86 16.35
C ALA A 10 5.89 19.99 15.36
N ARG A 11 7.16 20.44 15.28
CA ARG A 11 7.59 21.45 14.31
C ARG A 11 7.53 20.90 12.87
N THR A 12 8.06 19.71 12.64
CA THR A 12 8.01 19.05 11.33
C THR A 12 6.60 18.80 10.84
N MET A 13 5.66 18.55 11.76
CA MET A 13 4.25 18.35 11.40
C MET A 13 3.61 19.60 10.77
N LEU A 14 4.14 20.81 11.02
CA LEU A 14 3.63 22.04 10.41
C LEU A 14 3.86 22.09 8.89
N ASP A 15 4.82 21.32 8.39
CA ASP A 15 5.12 21.21 6.95
C ASP A 15 4.17 20.23 6.25
N TYR A 16 3.36 19.47 7.00
CA TYR A 16 2.45 18.49 6.42
C TYR A 16 1.19 19.17 5.83
N PRO A 17 0.76 18.81 4.61
CA PRO A 17 -0.39 19.45 3.98
C PRO A 17 -1.68 19.35 4.79
N VAL A 18 -2.26 20.51 5.13
CA VAL A 18 -3.46 20.59 5.98
C VAL A 18 -4.66 19.82 5.42
N ARG A 19 -4.83 19.79 4.09
CA ARG A 19 -5.92 19.02 3.45
C ARG A 19 -5.76 17.52 3.72
N SER A 20 -4.55 16.98 3.56
CA SER A 20 -4.26 15.57 3.84
C SER A 20 -4.44 15.25 5.32
N PHE A 21 -4.05 16.19 6.19
CA PHE A 21 -4.23 16.06 7.63
C PHE A 21 -5.71 15.94 8.00
N LEU A 22 -6.53 16.88 7.55
CA LEU A 22 -7.97 16.89 7.84
C LEU A 22 -8.66 15.65 7.25
N GLN A 23 -8.31 15.25 6.03
CA GLN A 23 -8.86 14.03 5.43
C GLN A 23 -8.51 12.77 6.24
N PHE A 24 -7.26 12.67 6.74
CA PHE A 24 -6.88 11.56 7.60
C PHE A 24 -7.73 11.57 8.88
N MET A 25 -7.86 12.72 9.53
CA MET A 25 -8.63 12.83 10.78
C MET A 25 -10.11 12.45 10.57
N GLU A 26 -10.70 12.83 9.44
CA GLU A 26 -12.07 12.47 9.05
C GLU A 26 -12.22 10.97 8.78
N ASN A 27 -11.32 10.37 8.00
CA ASN A 27 -11.34 8.93 7.68
C ASN A 27 -11.22 8.07 8.94
N HIS A 28 -10.52 8.58 9.96
CA HIS A 28 -10.29 7.91 11.24
C HIS A 28 -11.22 8.46 12.35
N LYS A 29 -12.20 9.30 12.02
CA LYS A 29 -13.17 9.87 12.98
C LYS A 29 -12.52 10.41 14.27
N LEU A 30 -11.29 10.94 14.14
CA LEU A 30 -10.50 11.40 15.29
C LEU A 30 -10.98 12.77 15.79
N LEU A 31 -11.78 13.48 14.98
CA LEU A 31 -12.46 14.72 15.37
C LEU A 31 -13.86 14.48 15.95
N ASN A 32 -14.37 13.25 15.92
CA ASN A 32 -15.68 12.94 16.47
C ASN A 32 -15.57 12.88 18.00
N PHE A 33 -16.41 13.61 18.72
CA PHE A 33 -16.46 13.58 20.19
C PHE A 33 -17.70 12.84 20.73
N ILE A 34 -18.69 12.61 19.86
CA ILE A 34 -19.94 11.89 20.13
C ILE A 34 -19.96 10.67 19.19
N ASP A 35 -20.50 9.54 19.64
CA ASP A 35 -20.65 8.30 18.87
C ASP A 35 -19.37 7.83 18.17
N ARG A 36 -18.26 7.79 18.93
CA ARG A 36 -16.99 7.30 18.40
C ARG A 36 -17.12 5.84 17.97
N PRO A 37 -16.65 5.49 16.76
CA PRO A 37 -16.67 4.10 16.32
C PRO A 37 -15.79 3.26 17.25
N GLN A 38 -16.22 2.03 17.51
CA GLN A 38 -15.39 1.05 18.22
C GLN A 38 -14.31 0.55 17.27
N TRP A 39 -13.06 0.88 17.57
CA TRP A 39 -11.89 0.45 16.81
C TRP A 39 -11.62 -1.02 17.10
N ARG A 40 -11.67 -1.85 16.05
CA ARG A 40 -11.31 -3.27 16.13
C ARG A 40 -9.87 -3.47 15.70
N THR A 41 -9.19 -4.39 16.35
CA THR A 41 -7.86 -4.84 15.94
C THR A 41 -7.93 -6.24 15.34
N VAL A 42 -6.97 -6.55 14.47
CA VAL A 42 -6.82 -7.91 13.95
C VAL A 42 -6.09 -8.74 15.00
N LYS A 43 -6.71 -9.84 15.44
CA LYS A 43 -6.06 -10.80 16.34
C LYS A 43 -4.79 -11.35 15.67
N GLY A 44 -3.65 -11.26 16.35
CA GLY A 44 -2.35 -11.63 15.78
C GLY A 44 -1.67 -10.53 14.97
N GLY A 45 -2.26 -9.33 14.88
CA GLY A 45 -1.67 -8.14 14.26
C GLY A 45 -1.89 -8.04 12.75
N SER A 46 -1.32 -7.00 12.14
CA SER A 46 -1.46 -6.70 10.72
C SER A 46 -0.92 -7.80 9.80
N ARG A 47 0.05 -8.60 10.26
CA ARG A 47 0.60 -9.73 9.50
C ARG A 47 -0.47 -10.73 9.07
N GLU A 48 -1.52 -10.90 9.85
CA GLU A 48 -2.58 -11.87 9.55
C GLU A 48 -3.34 -11.54 8.26
N TYR A 49 -3.68 -10.27 8.02
CA TYR A 49 -4.36 -9.93 6.77
C TYR A 49 -3.39 -9.98 5.58
N VAL A 50 -2.09 -9.71 5.79
CA VAL A 50 -1.05 -9.85 4.76
C VAL A 50 -0.93 -11.30 4.32
N ASN A 51 -0.90 -12.24 5.28
CA ASN A 51 -0.87 -13.68 4.98
C ASN A 51 -2.08 -14.09 4.13
N ARG A 52 -3.30 -13.65 4.51
CA ARG A 52 -4.52 -13.93 3.73
C ARG A 52 -4.50 -13.34 2.33
N LEU A 53 -3.90 -12.16 2.14
CA LEU A 53 -3.71 -11.57 0.82
C LEU A 53 -2.74 -12.41 -0.01
N ILE A 54 -1.64 -12.88 0.57
CA ILE A 54 -0.69 -13.78 -0.10
C ILE A 54 -1.39 -15.08 -0.53
N ASP A 55 -2.19 -15.68 0.35
CA ASP A 55 -2.96 -16.89 0.04
C ASP A 55 -3.95 -16.66 -1.10
N THR A 56 -4.65 -15.51 -1.09
CA THR A 56 -5.56 -15.09 -2.18
C THR A 56 -4.84 -14.94 -3.51
N LEU A 57 -3.56 -14.57 -3.49
CA LEU A 57 -2.72 -14.46 -4.68
C LEU A 57 -2.15 -15.82 -5.15
N GLY A 58 -2.50 -16.92 -4.48
CA GLY A 58 -2.02 -18.27 -4.80
C GLY A 58 -0.88 -18.75 -3.90
N GLY A 59 -0.67 -18.12 -2.76
CA GLY A 59 0.42 -18.44 -1.83
C GLY A 59 1.79 -17.96 -2.32
N MET A 60 2.83 -18.27 -1.55
CA MET A 60 4.22 -17.94 -1.93
C MET A 60 4.67 -18.64 -3.21
N ASP A 61 4.10 -19.82 -3.49
CA ASP A 61 4.41 -20.61 -4.69
C ASP A 61 3.57 -20.20 -5.90
N GLY A 62 2.58 -19.31 -5.73
CA GLY A 62 1.68 -18.86 -6.79
C GLY A 62 2.33 -17.94 -7.83
N GLY A 63 3.64 -17.69 -7.73
CA GLY A 63 4.43 -16.91 -8.69
C GLY A 63 4.08 -15.42 -8.79
N ARG A 64 3.20 -14.92 -7.92
CA ARG A 64 2.73 -13.51 -7.91
C ARG A 64 3.33 -12.66 -6.80
N VAL A 65 3.96 -13.30 -5.81
CA VAL A 65 4.63 -12.62 -4.69
C VAL A 65 6.12 -12.89 -4.81
N HIS A 66 6.91 -11.82 -4.94
CA HIS A 66 8.36 -11.89 -5.03
C HIS A 66 8.97 -11.10 -3.88
N LEU A 67 9.55 -11.80 -2.91
CA LEU A 67 10.30 -11.18 -1.81
C LEU A 67 11.74 -10.91 -2.22
N ASN A 68 12.44 -10.07 -1.46
CA ASN A 68 13.87 -9.78 -1.63
C ASN A 68 14.26 -9.43 -3.08
N THR A 69 13.34 -8.81 -3.83
CA THR A 69 13.52 -8.53 -5.25
C THR A 69 13.95 -7.08 -5.41
N ASN A 70 15.23 -6.86 -5.70
CA ASN A 70 15.78 -5.52 -5.87
C ASN A 70 15.47 -4.97 -7.27
N ILE A 71 14.48 -4.10 -7.38
CA ILE A 71 14.11 -3.42 -8.63
C ILE A 71 15.05 -2.24 -8.86
N THR A 72 15.84 -2.29 -9.93
CA THR A 72 16.85 -1.26 -10.27
C THR A 72 16.40 -0.33 -11.39
N GLY A 73 15.32 -0.68 -12.09
CA GLY A 73 14.84 0.12 -13.21
C GLY A 73 13.42 -0.21 -13.61
N ILE A 74 12.76 0.76 -14.22
CA ILE A 74 11.42 0.64 -14.77
C ILE A 74 11.38 1.36 -16.12
N ARG A 75 10.89 0.67 -17.16
CA ARG A 75 10.67 1.26 -18.48
C ARG A 75 9.30 0.86 -19.01
N ARG A 76 8.58 1.81 -19.58
CA ARG A 76 7.34 1.52 -20.32
C ARG A 76 7.70 0.93 -21.68
N ASP A 77 6.96 -0.08 -22.09
CA ASP A 77 7.10 -0.74 -23.39
C ASP A 77 5.70 -1.04 -23.94
N GLN A 78 5.54 -1.32 -25.23
CA GLN A 78 4.24 -1.34 -25.91
C GLN A 78 3.16 -2.16 -25.18
N GLY A 79 2.26 -1.48 -24.47
CA GLY A 79 1.15 -2.09 -23.72
C GLY A 79 1.53 -2.68 -22.36
N GLY A 80 2.72 -2.38 -21.82
CA GLY A 80 3.18 -2.92 -20.55
C GLY A 80 4.32 -2.14 -19.89
N VAL A 81 4.94 -2.78 -18.90
CA VAL A 81 6.06 -2.25 -18.13
C VAL A 81 7.12 -3.33 -18.02
N ILE A 82 8.37 -2.97 -18.26
CA ILE A 82 9.55 -3.80 -18.06
C ILE A 82 10.24 -3.33 -16.78
N LEU A 83 10.59 -4.30 -15.92
CA LEU A 83 11.35 -4.08 -14.69
C LEU A 83 12.76 -4.63 -14.87
N SER A 84 13.76 -3.83 -14.50
CA SER A 84 15.13 -4.30 -14.33
C SER A 84 15.29 -4.77 -12.89
N ILE A 85 15.76 -6.01 -12.72
CA ILE A 85 15.91 -6.66 -11.41
C ILE A 85 17.38 -7.05 -11.26
N GLU A 86 18.02 -6.63 -10.17
CA GLU A 86 19.41 -6.98 -9.90
C GLU A 86 19.58 -8.52 -9.82
N GLY A 87 20.65 -9.04 -10.42
CA GLY A 87 20.94 -10.48 -10.40
C GLY A 87 20.05 -11.34 -11.30
N ARG A 88 19.12 -10.76 -12.07
CA ARG A 88 18.30 -11.47 -13.06
C ARG A 88 18.62 -10.93 -14.46
N ALA A 89 19.16 -11.77 -15.35
CA ALA A 89 19.29 -11.42 -16.77
C ALA A 89 17.90 -11.05 -17.32
N MET A 90 17.84 -10.04 -18.21
CA MET A 90 16.59 -9.56 -18.82
C MET A 90 15.89 -10.69 -19.59
N SER A 91 15.11 -11.50 -18.92
CA SER A 91 14.27 -12.52 -19.54
C SER A 91 12.82 -12.26 -19.14
N GLY A 92 12.00 -12.10 -20.17
CA GLY A 92 10.55 -12.09 -20.06
C GLY A 92 9.96 -10.72 -19.79
N SER A 93 9.39 -10.13 -20.85
CA SER A 93 8.18 -9.31 -20.72
C SER A 93 7.11 -10.17 -20.03
N THR A 94 7.04 -10.14 -18.70
CA THR A 94 5.90 -10.71 -17.98
C THR A 94 4.73 -9.78 -18.22
N ARG A 95 3.94 -10.08 -19.24
CA ARG A 95 2.69 -9.36 -19.54
C ARG A 95 1.68 -9.74 -18.45
N SER A 96 1.75 -9.05 -17.31
CA SER A 96 0.70 -9.15 -16.29
C SER A 96 -0.50 -8.34 -16.79
N SER A 97 -1.51 -9.03 -17.30
CA SER A 97 -2.81 -8.43 -17.58
C SER A 97 -3.50 -8.15 -16.25
N TRP A 98 -3.35 -6.92 -15.77
CA TRP A 98 -4.21 -6.42 -14.70
C TRP A 98 -5.59 -6.14 -15.30
N PRO A 99 -6.68 -6.75 -14.79
CA PRO A 99 -8.01 -6.34 -15.22
C PRO A 99 -8.19 -4.86 -14.90
N HIS A 100 -8.70 -4.11 -15.88
CA HIS A 100 -8.97 -2.69 -15.73
C HIS A 100 -10.03 -2.51 -14.62
N MET A 101 -9.59 -2.20 -13.40
CA MET A 101 -10.49 -1.90 -12.28
C MET A 101 -11.06 -0.49 -12.51
N PRO A 102 -12.40 -0.31 -12.54
CA PRO A 102 -13.00 1.00 -12.66
C PRO A 102 -12.57 1.89 -11.49
N THR A 103 -12.07 3.09 -11.81
CA THR A 103 -11.66 4.11 -10.83
C THR A 103 -12.82 4.64 -9.99
N SER A 104 -14.07 4.31 -10.35
CA SER A 104 -15.28 4.69 -9.60
C SER A 104 -15.46 3.95 -8.28
N ARG A 105 -14.69 2.89 -8.00
CA ARG A 105 -14.81 2.08 -6.78
C ARG A 105 -13.95 2.56 -5.60
N TRP A 106 -13.16 3.62 -5.81
CA TRP A 106 -12.19 4.16 -4.83
C TRP A 106 -12.53 5.59 -4.36
N ARG A 107 -13.80 6.00 -4.45
CA ARG A 107 -14.30 7.22 -3.80
C ARG A 107 -15.18 6.87 -2.62
#